data_AF-A0A7T1HM31-F1
#
_entry.id   AF-A0A7T1HM31-F1
#
_cell.length_a   1.000
_cell.length_b   1.000
_cell.length_c   1.000
_cell.angle_alpha   90.00
_cell.angle_beta   90.00
_cell.angle_gamma   90.00
#
_symmetry.space_group_name_H-M   'P 1'
#
loop_
_entity.id
_entity.type
_entity.pdbx_description
1 polymer ?
#
loop_
_entity_poly.entity_id
_entity_poly.type
_entity_poly.pdbx_seq_one_letter_code
_entity_poly.pdbx_strand_id
1 'polypeptide(L)'
;MEATPLGWPRLDRWCVWVQPLGEEGPGSRFEQRWQQGVNAALTSWASELTLVRVSDPSRAQILIQRRRPPLLDAQGRRRASHGRALLELLEVQRQGTWRLEPRVEVLLSPDQRLDALQATALHELGHAIGLWGHSDEPTDAMAAVPGAKPVLSLSARDRATVRWLYRQPSRFGLPP
;
A
#
# COMPACT_ATOMS: atom_id res chain seq x y z
N MET A 1 16.13 3.66 -4.91
CA MET A 1 14.86 4.02 -5.59
C MET A 1 15.19 4.20 -7.05
N GLU A 2 14.62 3.40 -7.95
CA GLU A 2 14.97 3.42 -9.38
C GLU A 2 13.78 3.91 -10.20
N ALA A 3 14.01 4.89 -11.06
CA ALA A 3 12.99 5.42 -11.95
C ALA A 3 12.91 4.56 -13.22
N THR A 4 11.74 4.49 -13.84
CA THR A 4 11.60 3.91 -15.18
C THR A 4 11.87 5.00 -16.23
N PRO A 5 12.05 4.65 -17.53
CA PRO A 5 12.05 5.65 -18.60
C PRO A 5 10.80 6.52 -18.66
N LEU A 6 9.71 6.09 -18.03
CA LEU A 6 8.43 6.81 -17.91
C LEU A 6 8.32 7.62 -16.60
N GLY A 7 9.39 7.66 -15.81
CA GLY A 7 9.46 8.30 -14.50
C GLY A 7 9.08 7.36 -13.35
N TRP A 8 8.62 7.95 -12.26
CA TRP A 8 8.23 7.23 -11.05
C TRP A 8 6.83 6.63 -11.20
N PRO A 9 6.60 5.34 -10.85
CA PRO A 9 5.28 4.71 -10.89
C PRO A 9 4.38 5.24 -9.77
N ARG A 10 3.89 6.47 -9.95
CA ARG A 10 3.00 7.21 -9.05
C ARG A 10 1.83 7.81 -9.80
N LEU A 11 0.75 8.12 -9.09
CA LEU A 11 -0.42 8.84 -9.60
C LEU A 11 -0.78 9.97 -8.64
N ASP A 12 -1.25 11.12 -9.14
CA ASP A 12 -1.67 12.23 -8.27
C ASP A 12 -2.93 11.91 -7.45
N ARG A 13 -3.73 10.95 -7.94
CA ARG A 13 -4.93 10.41 -7.28
C ARG A 13 -4.93 8.90 -7.40
N TRP A 14 -5.14 8.22 -6.28
CA TRP A 14 -5.26 6.77 -6.23
C TRP A 14 -6.69 6.36 -5.90
N CYS A 15 -7.28 5.50 -6.73
CA CYS A 15 -8.48 4.78 -6.34
C CYS A 15 -8.08 3.55 -5.53
N VAL A 16 -8.63 3.44 -4.32
CA VAL A 16 -8.32 2.39 -3.36
C VAL A 16 -9.54 1.51 -3.12
N TRP A 17 -9.40 0.24 -3.48
CA TRP A 17 -10.30 -0.81 -3.05
C TRP A 17 -9.69 -1.57 -1.86
N VAL A 18 -10.54 -2.00 -0.94
CA VAL A 18 -10.19 -2.69 0.30
C VAL A 18 -11.29 -3.70 0.44
N GLN A 19 -10.90 -4.94 0.62
CA GLN A 19 -11.81 -6.06 0.73
C GLN A 19 -12.92 -5.75 1.74
N PRO A 20 -14.20 -5.85 1.32
CA PRO A 20 -15.32 -5.60 2.23
C PRO A 20 -15.36 -6.66 3.34
N LEU A 21 -16.02 -6.31 4.43
CA LEU A 21 -16.39 -7.28 5.46
C LEU A 21 -17.32 -8.33 4.85
N GLY A 22 -17.16 -9.58 5.26
CA GLY A 22 -18.11 -10.64 4.95
C GLY A 22 -19.42 -10.48 5.73
N GLU A 23 -20.32 -11.45 5.59
CA GLU A 23 -21.51 -11.53 6.42
C GLU A 23 -21.15 -11.66 7.91
N GLU A 24 -22.01 -11.12 8.78
CA GLU A 24 -21.77 -11.20 10.21
C GLU A 24 -21.76 -12.66 10.70
N GLY A 25 -20.70 -13.00 11.44
CA GLY A 25 -20.52 -14.34 11.97
C GLY A 25 -19.41 -14.38 13.03
N PRO A 26 -19.02 -15.57 13.52
CA PRO A 26 -18.03 -15.71 14.59
C PRO A 26 -16.67 -15.05 14.32
N GLY A 27 -16.30 -14.89 13.04
CA GLY A 27 -15.08 -14.22 12.59
C GLY A 27 -15.16 -12.69 12.49
N SER A 28 -16.34 -12.08 12.64
CA SER A 28 -16.58 -10.65 12.35
C SER A 28 -15.66 -9.70 13.12
N ARG A 29 -15.34 -10.01 14.38
CA ARG A 29 -14.43 -9.19 15.20
C ARG A 29 -13.01 -9.14 14.64
N PHE A 30 -12.52 -10.24 14.05
CA PHE A 30 -11.20 -10.28 13.40
C PHE A 30 -11.21 -9.44 12.13
N GLU A 31 -12.30 -9.52 11.37
CA GLU A 31 -12.50 -8.73 10.15
C GLU A 31 -12.60 -7.23 10.42
N GLN A 32 -13.37 -6.85 11.44
CA GLN A 32 -13.52 -5.47 11.88
C GLN A 32 -12.19 -4.89 12.37
N ARG A 33 -11.45 -5.64 13.20
CA ARG A 33 -10.10 -5.24 13.61
C ARG A 33 -9.17 -5.09 12.41
N TRP A 34 -9.28 -5.99 11.43
CA TRP A 34 -8.48 -5.90 10.22
C TRP A 34 -8.78 -4.61 9.45
N GLN A 35 -10.07 -4.36 9.22
CA GLN A 35 -10.55 -3.16 8.54
C GLN A 35 -10.14 -1.88 9.29
N GLN A 36 -10.19 -1.90 10.63
CA GLN A 36 -9.79 -0.78 11.46
C GLN A 36 -8.30 -0.41 11.26
N GLY A 37 -7.40 -1.41 11.30
CA GLY A 37 -5.97 -1.18 11.09
C GLY A 37 -5.66 -0.64 9.69
N VAL A 38 -6.31 -1.20 8.66
CA VAL A 38 -6.19 -0.72 7.27
C VAL A 38 -6.70 0.70 7.12
N ASN A 39 -7.87 1.01 7.67
CA ASN A 39 -8.46 2.35 7.59
C ASN A 39 -7.59 3.39 8.29
N ALA A 40 -6.99 3.06 9.43
CA ALA A 40 -6.08 3.97 10.14
C ALA A 40 -4.81 4.30 9.32
N ALA A 41 -4.25 3.29 8.64
CA ALA A 41 -3.11 3.48 7.74
C ALA A 41 -3.49 4.32 6.50
N LEU A 42 -4.68 4.08 5.91
CA LEU A 42 -5.20 4.90 4.81
C LEU A 42 -5.42 6.36 5.23
N THR A 43 -6.00 6.61 6.41
CA THR A 43 -6.16 7.96 6.95
C THR A 43 -4.82 8.68 7.09
N SER A 44 -3.78 7.96 7.53
CA SER A 44 -2.43 8.52 7.67
C SER A 44 -1.86 8.97 6.31
N TRP A 45 -1.91 8.12 5.29
CA TRP A 45 -1.45 8.47 3.94
C TRP A 45 -2.34 9.49 3.23
N ALA A 46 -3.65 9.49 3.50
CA ALA A 46 -4.59 10.48 2.96
C ALA A 46 -4.32 11.90 3.46
N SER A 47 -3.55 12.07 4.55
CA SER A 47 -3.08 13.39 4.99
C SER A 47 -1.99 13.98 4.08
N GLU A 48 -1.37 13.15 3.25
CA GLU A 48 -0.29 13.55 2.32
C GLU A 48 -0.71 13.46 0.84
N LEU A 49 -1.68 12.60 0.52
CA LEU A 49 -2.06 12.26 -0.87
C LEU A 49 -3.58 12.18 -1.06
N THR A 50 -4.02 12.26 -2.32
CA THR A 50 -5.43 12.06 -2.67
C THR A 50 -5.74 10.56 -2.83
N LEU A 51 -6.31 9.97 -1.79
CA LEU A 51 -6.81 8.58 -1.80
C LEU A 51 -8.34 8.58 -1.89
N VAL A 52 -8.89 7.92 -2.91
CA VAL A 52 -10.34 7.85 -3.17
C VAL A 52 -10.81 6.41 -3.00
N ARG A 53 -11.72 6.19 -2.05
CA ARG A 53 -12.34 4.88 -1.84
C ARG A 53 -13.24 4.51 -3.03
N VAL A 54 -13.08 3.31 -3.57
CA VAL A 54 -13.98 2.75 -4.59
C VAL A 54 -14.52 1.39 -4.15
N SER A 55 -15.76 1.09 -4.53
CA SER A 55 -16.42 -0.19 -4.23
C SER A 55 -16.11 -1.29 -5.26
N ASP A 56 -15.89 -0.90 -6.51
CA ASP A 56 -15.52 -1.80 -7.60
C ASP A 56 -13.99 -1.95 -7.69
N PRO A 57 -13.43 -3.16 -7.49
CA PRO A 57 -11.99 -3.38 -7.57
C PRO A 57 -11.39 -3.14 -8.97
N SER A 58 -12.18 -3.19 -10.05
CA SER A 58 -11.69 -2.92 -11.41
C SER A 58 -11.33 -1.44 -11.64
N ARG A 59 -11.87 -0.56 -10.79
CA ARG A 59 -11.63 0.88 -10.80
C ARG A 59 -10.47 1.30 -9.89
N ALA A 60 -9.92 0.37 -9.11
CA ALA A 60 -8.87 0.65 -8.15
C ALA A 60 -7.48 0.43 -8.75
N GLN A 61 -6.55 1.29 -8.37
CA GLN A 61 -5.12 1.08 -8.58
C GLN A 61 -4.51 0.38 -7.37
N ILE A 62 -5.00 0.64 -6.15
CA ILE A 62 -4.56 -0.08 -4.95
C ILE A 62 -5.66 -1.04 -4.51
N LEU A 63 -5.33 -2.33 -4.45
CA LEU A 63 -6.22 -3.38 -3.97
C LEU A 63 -5.70 -3.95 -2.67
N ILE A 64 -6.39 -3.67 -1.57
CA ILE A 64 -6.00 -4.18 -0.25
C ILE A 64 -6.83 -5.42 0.08
N GLN A 65 -6.15 -6.54 0.28
CA GLN A 65 -6.76 -7.83 0.54
C GLN A 65 -6.41 -8.36 1.92
N ARG A 66 -7.41 -8.94 2.57
CA ARG A 66 -7.28 -9.63 3.84
C ARG A 66 -6.79 -11.05 3.59
N ARG A 67 -5.51 -11.18 3.27
CA ARG A 67 -4.88 -12.43 2.86
C ARG A 67 -3.43 -12.48 3.33
N ARG A 68 -3.00 -13.62 3.86
CA ARG A 68 -1.59 -13.85 4.17
C ARG A 68 -0.78 -13.92 2.87
N PRO A 69 0.32 -13.17 2.73
CA PRO A 69 1.21 -13.26 1.58
C PRO A 69 1.71 -14.69 1.34
N PRO A 70 1.83 -15.16 0.08
CA PRO A 70 2.45 -16.44 -0.23
C PRO A 70 3.89 -16.49 0.29
N LEU A 71 4.33 -17.66 0.76
CA LEU A 71 5.70 -17.88 1.20
C LEU A 71 6.66 -17.66 0.03
N LEU A 72 7.65 -16.80 0.23
CA LEU A 72 8.72 -16.61 -0.75
C LEU A 72 9.80 -17.65 -0.51
N ASP A 73 10.28 -18.24 -1.60
CA ASP A 73 11.55 -18.96 -1.57
C ASP A 73 12.67 -17.94 -1.79
N ALA A 74 13.41 -17.66 -0.73
CA ALA A 74 14.58 -16.79 -0.76
C ALA A 74 15.78 -17.65 -0.37
N GLN A 75 16.62 -17.98 -1.36
CA GLN A 75 17.85 -18.75 -1.17
C GLN A 75 17.62 -20.09 -0.43
N GLY A 76 16.55 -20.83 -0.79
CA GLY A 76 16.22 -22.12 -0.20
C GLY A 76 15.53 -22.04 1.17
N ARG A 77 15.17 -20.83 1.63
CA ARG A 77 14.43 -20.61 2.88
C ARG A 77 13.06 -20.00 2.58
N ARG A 78 12.02 -20.67 3.06
CA ARG A 78 10.63 -20.19 3.00
C ARG A 78 10.45 -19.04 3.99
N ARG A 79 10.38 -17.79 3.50
CA ARG A 79 10.17 -16.60 4.32
C ARG A 79 8.68 -16.24 4.36
N ALA A 80 8.11 -16.26 5.56
CA ALA A 80 6.79 -15.70 5.83
C ALA A 80 6.87 -14.16 5.98
N SER A 81 5.82 -13.46 5.57
CA SER A 81 5.64 -12.03 5.84
C SER A 81 4.19 -11.77 6.25
N HIS A 82 4.00 -10.73 7.09
CA HIS A 82 2.67 -10.30 7.52
C HIS A 82 1.99 -9.37 6.51
N GLY A 83 2.80 -8.64 5.73
CA GLY A 83 2.40 -7.75 4.65
C GLY A 83 3.15 -8.06 3.35
N ARG A 84 2.59 -7.64 2.22
CA ARG A 84 3.31 -7.51 0.94
C ARG A 84 2.57 -6.56 -0.02
N ALA A 85 3.28 -5.61 -0.60
CA ALA A 85 2.87 -4.87 -1.78
C ALA A 85 3.48 -5.48 -3.07
N LEU A 86 2.65 -5.67 -4.09
CA LEU A 86 3.03 -6.22 -5.39
C LEU A 86 2.67 -5.22 -6.49
N LEU A 87 3.68 -4.66 -7.16
CA LEU A 87 3.50 -3.73 -8.27
C LEU A 87 3.34 -4.46 -9.60
N GLU A 88 2.36 -4.03 -10.37
CA GLU A 88 2.17 -4.35 -11.77
C GLU A 88 1.96 -3.04 -12.54
N LEU A 89 2.47 -2.95 -13.77
CA LEU A 89 2.20 -1.83 -14.67
C LEU A 89 1.22 -2.29 -15.75
N LEU A 90 0.12 -1.56 -15.89
CA LEU A 90 -0.98 -1.94 -16.77
C LEU A 90 -1.31 -0.84 -17.76
N GLU A 91 -1.48 -1.21 -19.03
CA GLU A 91 -2.18 -0.35 -19.99
C GLU A 91 -3.68 -0.50 -19.80
N VAL A 92 -4.36 0.61 -19.52
CA VAL A 92 -5.80 0.62 -19.27
C VAL A 92 -6.47 1.69 -20.10
N GLN A 93 -7.68 1.39 -20.57
CA GLN A 93 -8.51 2.38 -21.23
C GLN A 93 -9.46 3.04 -20.21
N ARG A 94 -9.31 4.35 -20.02
CA ARG A 94 -10.18 5.16 -19.17
C ARG A 94 -10.88 6.20 -20.02
N GLN A 95 -12.21 6.18 -20.06
CA GLN A 95 -13.02 7.12 -20.84
C GLN A 95 -12.60 7.21 -22.32
N GLY A 96 -12.26 6.06 -22.92
CA GLY A 96 -11.81 5.97 -24.32
C GLY A 96 -10.32 6.26 -24.55
N THR A 97 -9.58 6.73 -23.55
CA THR A 97 -8.14 7.04 -23.66
C THR A 97 -7.28 5.96 -23.00
N TRP A 98 -6.29 5.47 -23.72
CA TRP A 98 -5.27 4.56 -23.19
C TRP A 98 -4.30 5.30 -22.26
N ARG A 99 -3.91 4.66 -21.17
CA ARG A 99 -2.99 5.19 -20.15
C ARG A 99 -2.20 4.03 -19.54
N LEU A 100 -0.95 4.28 -19.17
CA LEU A 100 -0.19 3.35 -18.33
C LEU A 100 -0.42 3.69 -16.86
N GLU A 101 -0.99 2.78 -16.08
CA GLU A 101 -1.26 2.95 -14.65
C GLU A 101 -0.46 1.91 -13.83
N PRO A 102 0.14 2.30 -12.69
CA PRO A 102 0.55 1.33 -11.68
C PRO A 102 -0.69 0.72 -11.02
N ARG A 103 -0.68 -0.61 -10.86
CA ARG A 103 -1.61 -1.36 -10.03
C ARG A 103 -0.80 -2.02 -8.92
N VAL A 104 -1.26 -1.87 -7.69
CA VAL A 104 -0.61 -2.49 -6.53
C VAL A 104 -1.60 -3.35 -5.77
N GLU A 105 -1.28 -4.62 -5.63
CA GLU A 105 -1.97 -5.52 -4.69
C GLU A 105 -1.25 -5.49 -3.34
N VAL A 106 -1.99 -5.20 -2.28
CA VAL A 106 -1.50 -5.13 -0.90
C VAL A 106 -2.14 -6.27 -0.11
N LEU A 107 -1.33 -7.26 0.22
CA LEU A 107 -1.74 -8.45 0.99
C LEU A 107 -1.43 -8.22 2.46
N LEU A 108 -2.45 -8.24 3.33
CA LEU A 108 -2.29 -8.05 4.76
C LEU A 108 -2.89 -9.21 5.54
N SER A 109 -2.06 -9.82 6.39
CA SER A 109 -2.46 -10.98 7.20
C SER A 109 -3.50 -10.60 8.27
N PRO A 110 -4.64 -11.32 8.37
CA PRO A 110 -5.75 -11.00 9.29
C PRO A 110 -5.50 -11.32 10.77
N ASP A 111 -4.50 -12.15 11.06
CA ASP A 111 -4.22 -12.72 12.38
C ASP A 111 -3.38 -11.79 13.28
N GLN A 112 -3.01 -10.62 12.77
CA GLN A 112 -2.26 -9.63 13.52
C GLN A 112 -3.13 -8.94 14.60
N ARG A 113 -2.46 -8.50 15.66
CA ARG A 113 -3.03 -7.52 16.60
C ARG A 113 -3.24 -6.19 15.89
N LEU A 114 -4.14 -5.35 16.41
CA LEU A 114 -4.56 -4.12 15.74
C LEU A 114 -3.38 -3.16 15.45
N ASP A 115 -2.54 -2.94 16.44
CA ASP A 115 -1.34 -2.09 16.37
C ASP A 115 -0.32 -2.61 15.35
N ALA A 116 0.00 -3.91 15.42
CA ALA A 116 0.89 -4.56 14.47
C ALA A 116 0.34 -4.52 13.04
N LEU A 117 -0.97 -4.75 12.87
CA LEU A 117 -1.62 -4.67 11.57
C LEU A 117 -1.57 -3.26 11.01
N GLN A 118 -1.87 -2.23 11.82
CA GLN A 118 -1.82 -0.84 11.38
C GLN A 118 -0.41 -0.47 10.94
N ALA A 119 0.63 -0.87 11.69
CA ALA A 119 2.02 -0.64 11.32
C ALA A 119 2.39 -1.33 10.01
N THR A 120 2.04 -2.62 9.85
CA THR A 120 2.24 -3.36 8.60
C THR A 120 1.49 -2.70 7.45
N ALA A 121 0.23 -2.32 7.63
CA ALA A 121 -0.56 -1.64 6.61
C ALA A 121 0.04 -0.28 6.23
N LEU A 122 0.57 0.47 7.20
CA LEU A 122 1.22 1.76 6.95
C LEU A 122 2.46 1.59 6.06
N HIS A 123 3.29 0.58 6.34
CA HIS A 123 4.47 0.24 5.54
C HIS A 123 4.11 -0.20 4.11
N GLU A 124 3.23 -1.20 3.97
CA GLU A 124 2.87 -1.74 2.65
C GLU A 124 2.12 -0.72 1.79
N LEU A 125 1.32 0.17 2.41
CA LEU A 125 0.70 1.29 1.69
C LEU A 125 1.72 2.31 1.21
N GLY A 126 2.82 2.51 1.93
CA GLY A 126 3.93 3.34 1.45
C GLY A 126 4.54 2.80 0.15
N HIS A 127 4.75 1.48 0.09
CA HIS A 127 5.12 0.82 -1.17
C HIS A 127 4.04 1.03 -2.26
N ALA A 128 2.76 0.86 -1.91
CA ALA A 128 1.66 1.00 -2.86
C ALA A 128 1.53 2.38 -3.50
N ILE A 129 1.94 3.44 -2.81
CA ILE A 129 1.95 4.82 -3.33
C ILE A 129 3.28 5.21 -4.00
N GLY A 130 4.22 4.27 -4.14
CA GLY A 130 5.46 4.44 -4.90
C GLY A 130 6.75 4.52 -4.07
N LEU A 131 6.70 4.46 -2.74
CA LEU A 131 7.90 4.43 -1.89
C LEU A 131 8.51 3.03 -1.86
N TRP A 132 9.21 2.61 -2.91
CA TRP A 132 9.83 1.27 -2.99
C TRP A 132 11.16 1.15 -2.25
N GLY A 133 11.70 2.25 -1.74
CA GLY A 133 12.85 2.26 -0.84
C GLY A 133 12.43 2.06 0.61
N HIS A 134 13.36 1.56 1.43
CA HIS A 134 13.21 1.50 2.87
C HIS A 134 13.99 2.61 3.57
N SER A 135 13.49 3.03 4.74
CA SER A 135 14.23 3.83 5.70
C SER A 135 15.16 2.95 6.52
N ASP A 136 16.27 3.53 6.96
CA ASP A 136 17.20 2.96 7.92
C ASP A 136 16.79 3.25 9.38
N GLU A 137 15.84 4.16 9.59
CA GLU A 137 15.37 4.58 10.90
C GLU A 137 14.20 3.69 11.37
N PRO A 138 14.37 2.89 12.45
CA PRO A 138 13.35 1.93 12.90
C PRO A 138 12.03 2.55 13.38
N THR A 139 12.01 3.86 13.61
CA THR A 139 10.81 4.62 14.00
C THR A 139 10.01 5.18 12.81
N ASP A 140 10.50 5.05 11.59
CA ASP A 140 9.78 5.40 10.37
C ASP A 140 8.82 4.29 9.94
N ALA A 141 7.72 4.67 9.27
CA ALA A 141 6.80 3.70 8.69
C ALA A 141 7.48 2.85 7.62
N MET A 142 8.43 3.44 6.88
CA MET A 142 9.14 2.77 5.78
C MET A 142 10.39 2.00 6.23
N ALA A 143 10.62 1.77 7.53
CA ALA A 143 11.79 1.05 8.02
C ALA A 143 11.90 -0.39 7.47
N ALA A 144 13.07 -0.80 6.98
CA ALA A 144 13.30 -2.19 6.54
C ALA A 144 13.24 -3.19 7.72
N VAL A 145 13.70 -2.74 8.88
CA VAL A 145 13.70 -3.48 10.14
C VAL A 145 12.97 -2.61 11.16
N PRO A 146 11.68 -2.86 11.44
CA PRO A 146 10.92 -2.06 12.38
C PRO A 146 11.43 -2.26 13.81
N GLY A 147 11.33 -1.21 14.63
CA GLY A 147 11.64 -1.28 16.05
C GLY A 147 10.65 -2.13 16.86
N ALA A 148 10.90 -2.26 18.17
CA ALA A 148 10.07 -3.05 19.07
C ALA A 148 8.64 -2.52 19.25
N LYS A 149 8.42 -1.21 19.02
CA LYS A 149 7.11 -0.56 19.11
C LYS A 149 6.52 -0.41 17.70
N PRO A 150 5.26 -0.82 17.46
CA PRO A 150 4.60 -0.58 16.18
C PRO A 150 4.54 0.92 15.85
N VAL A 151 4.93 1.27 14.62
CA VAL A 151 4.81 2.64 14.09
C VAL A 151 3.38 2.84 13.59
N LEU A 152 2.62 3.70 14.25
CA LEU A 152 1.19 3.88 13.98
C LEU A 152 0.86 5.15 13.17
N SER A 153 1.86 5.98 12.88
CA SER A 153 1.69 7.25 12.18
C SER A 153 2.96 7.60 11.39
N LEU A 154 2.81 8.36 10.31
CA LEU A 154 3.93 8.83 9.51
C LEU A 154 4.85 9.76 10.29
N SER A 155 6.15 9.49 10.25
CA SER A 155 7.19 10.38 10.75
C SER A 155 7.33 11.62 9.87
N ALA A 156 8.10 12.62 10.33
CA ALA A 156 8.44 13.76 9.49
C ALA A 156 9.25 13.33 8.24
N ARG A 157 10.07 12.27 8.36
CA ARG A 157 10.88 11.74 7.26
C ARG A 157 10.02 11.01 6.23
N ASP A 158 9.06 10.21 6.68
CA ASP A 158 8.08 9.56 5.78
C ASP A 158 7.36 10.61 4.93
N ARG A 159 6.84 11.66 5.58
CA ARG A 159 6.12 12.77 4.92
C ARG A 159 7.02 13.54 3.95
N ALA A 160 8.24 13.86 4.36
CA ALA A 160 9.19 14.55 3.49
C ALA A 160 9.53 13.72 2.24
N THR A 161 9.69 12.42 2.41
CA THR A 161 10.06 11.49 1.33
C THR A 161 8.92 11.34 0.32
N VAL A 162 7.67 11.12 0.78
CA VAL A 162 6.52 11.04 -0.14
C VAL A 162 6.30 12.37 -0.86
N ARG A 163 6.39 13.51 -0.17
CA ARG A 163 6.26 14.83 -0.81
C ARG A 163 7.35 15.06 -1.85
N TRP A 164 8.58 14.63 -1.58
CA TRP A 164 9.67 14.71 -2.55
C TRP A 164 9.39 13.83 -3.78
N LEU A 165 8.95 12.58 -3.58
CA LEU A 165 8.61 11.65 -4.66
C LEU A 165 7.52 12.24 -5.57
N TYR A 166 6.48 12.85 -4.97
CA TYR A 166 5.35 13.38 -5.72
C TYR A 166 5.63 14.71 -6.43
N ARG A 167 6.76 15.35 -6.16
CA ARG A 167 7.29 16.44 -7.00
C ARG A 167 8.09 15.96 -8.20
N GLN A 168 8.47 14.68 -8.26
CA GLN A 168 9.25 14.16 -9.38
C GLN A 168 8.36 13.98 -10.63
N PRO A 169 8.90 14.17 -11.85
CA PRO A 169 8.17 13.90 -13.08
C PRO A 169 7.67 12.46 -13.17
N SER A 170 6.46 12.29 -13.71
CA SER A 170 5.88 10.98 -13.99
C SER A 170 4.95 11.08 -15.20
N ARG A 171 4.99 10.08 -16.09
CA ARG A 171 4.05 9.94 -17.21
C ARG A 171 2.93 8.95 -16.91
N PHE A 172 2.92 8.33 -15.74
CA PHE A 172 1.88 7.39 -15.36
C PHE A 172 0.53 8.09 -15.19
N GLY A 173 -0.55 7.46 -15.67
CA GLY A 173 -1.90 8.02 -15.67
C GLY A 173 -2.15 9.11 -16.72
N LEU A 174 -1.12 9.52 -17.48
CA LEU A 174 -1.26 10.42 -18.62
C LEU A 174 -1.55 9.62 -19.91
N PRO A 175 -2.22 10.25 -20.89
CA PRO A 175 -2.26 9.71 -22.26
C PRO A 175 -0.82 9.53 -22.81
N PRO A 176 -0.59 8.53 -23.68
CA PRO A 176 0.72 8.28 -24.30
C PRO A 176 1.28 9.49 -25.06
#